data_AF-K7LI06-F1
#
_entry.id   AF-K7LI06-F1
#
_cell.length_a   1.000
_cell.length_b   1.000
_cell.length_c   1.000
_cell.angle_alpha   90.00
_cell.angle_beta   90.00
_cell.angle_gamma   90.00
#
_symmetry.space_group_name_H-M   'P 1'
#
loop_
_entity.id
_entity.type
_entity.pdbx_description
1 polymer ?
#
loop_
_entity_poly.entity_id
_entity_poly.type
_entity_poly.pdbx_seq_one_letter_code
_entity_poly.pdbx_strand_id
1 'polypeptide(L)'
;MVKGWHSDGKGRNAKGIITVGHRGGGHKRLYRKIDFRRNEKNIYGRIVTIEYDPNRNAYICLIHYGDGEKKYILHPRGAIIGDTIVSGTEVPIKMKNVLHLSAV
;
A
#
# COMPACT_ATOMS: atom_id res chain seq x y z
N MET A 1 0.86 4.05 -10.79
CA MET A 1 0.46 3.29 -9.58
C MET A 1 1.05 1.88 -9.54
N VAL A 2 1.03 1.17 -10.67
CA VAL A 2 1.81 -0.07 -10.86
C VAL A 2 3.14 0.26 -11.55
N LYS A 3 4.23 -0.38 -11.16
CA LYS A 3 5.58 -0.25 -11.75
C LYS A 3 6.05 -1.59 -12.28
N GLY A 4 6.53 -1.60 -13.52
CA GLY A 4 7.19 -2.74 -14.17
C GLY A 4 8.68 -2.90 -13.82
N TRP A 5 9.26 -1.91 -13.15
CA TRP A 5 10.67 -1.89 -12.78
C TRP A 5 10.81 -2.36 -11.33
N HIS A 6 11.44 -3.51 -11.13
CA HIS A 6 11.75 -4.08 -9.82
C HIS A 6 13.10 -4.80 -9.93
N SER A 7 13.81 -4.95 -8.81
CA SER A 7 15.06 -5.70 -8.78
C SER A 7 14.78 -7.18 -9.06
N ASP A 8 15.26 -7.67 -10.20
CA ASP A 8 15.17 -9.08 -10.60
C ASP A 8 16.30 -9.94 -10.03
N GLY A 9 17.26 -9.33 -9.32
CA GLY A 9 18.36 -9.98 -8.63
C GLY A 9 17.92 -10.72 -7.37
N LYS A 10 16.99 -11.67 -7.50
CA LYS A 10 16.36 -12.45 -6.43
C LYS A 10 17.40 -13.24 -5.63
N GLY A 11 18.06 -12.57 -4.68
CA GLY A 11 19.06 -13.15 -3.78
C GLY A 11 20.53 -12.93 -4.17
N ARG A 12 20.81 -12.13 -5.21
CA ARG A 12 22.18 -11.78 -5.63
C ARG A 12 22.52 -10.35 -5.27
N ASN A 13 23.75 -10.12 -4.79
CA ASN A 13 24.27 -8.78 -4.52
C ASN A 13 24.86 -8.12 -5.79
N ALA A 14 25.41 -6.91 -5.67
CA ALA A 14 26.02 -6.17 -6.79
C ALA A 14 27.23 -6.89 -7.43
N LYS A 15 27.88 -7.83 -6.72
CA LYS A 15 28.96 -8.68 -7.25
C LYS A 15 28.43 -9.94 -7.96
N GLY A 16 27.11 -10.13 -8.05
CA GLY A 16 26.48 -11.31 -8.63
C GLY A 16 26.47 -12.55 -7.72
N ILE A 17 26.98 -12.44 -6.49
CA ILE A 17 27.07 -13.55 -5.55
C ILE A 17 25.70 -13.80 -4.91
N ILE A 18 25.29 -15.06 -4.80
CA ILE A 18 24.10 -15.45 -4.05
C ILE A 18 24.38 -15.21 -2.56
N THR A 19 23.78 -14.17 -2.01
CA THR A 19 23.84 -13.86 -0.56
C THR A 19 22.62 -14.37 0.18
N VAL A 20 21.50 -14.60 -0.54
CA VAL A 20 20.27 -15.18 0.01
C VAL A 20 19.90 -16.41 -0.80
N GLY A 21 20.04 -17.59 -0.19
CA GLY A 21 19.67 -18.86 -0.79
C GLY A 21 18.16 -19.03 -1.01
N HIS A 22 17.78 -20.03 -1.80
CA HIS A 22 16.38 -20.39 -2.09
C HIS A 22 15.53 -19.26 -2.70
N ARG A 23 16.16 -18.37 -3.48
CA ARG A 23 15.48 -17.29 -4.21
C ARG A 23 15.72 -17.45 -5.71
N GLY A 24 14.66 -17.29 -6.52
CA GLY A 24 14.70 -17.46 -7.99
C GLY A 24 13.45 -18.19 -8.53
N GLY A 25 13.27 -18.24 -9.85
CA GLY A 25 12.31 -19.14 -10.53
C GLY A 25 10.81 -18.80 -10.48
N GLY A 26 10.35 -17.94 -9.57
CA GLY A 26 8.91 -17.61 -9.46
C GLY A 26 8.38 -16.69 -10.57
N HIS A 27 7.06 -16.75 -10.82
CA HIS A 27 6.31 -15.92 -11.80
C HIS A 27 6.65 -14.43 -11.72
N LYS A 28 6.63 -13.72 -12.85
CA LYS A 28 6.86 -12.27 -12.94
C LYS A 28 5.79 -11.50 -12.17
N ARG A 29 6.17 -10.49 -11.39
CA ARG A 29 5.24 -9.74 -10.51
C ARG A 29 5.41 -8.27 -10.76
N LEU A 30 4.32 -7.53 -10.98
CA LEU A 30 4.38 -6.08 -11.07
C LEU A 30 4.31 -5.45 -9.68
N TYR A 31 5.10 -4.40 -9.44
CA TYR A 31 5.14 -3.72 -8.14
C TYR A 31 3.99 -2.71 -8.03
N ARG A 32 3.17 -2.79 -6.97
CA ARG A 32 2.22 -1.70 -6.65
C ARG A 32 2.88 -0.68 -5.73
N LYS A 33 2.86 0.58 -6.13
CA LYS A 33 3.33 1.70 -5.31
C LYS A 33 2.27 1.99 -4.23
N ILE A 34 2.55 1.53 -3.02
CA ILE A 34 1.73 1.77 -1.82
C ILE A 34 2.09 3.11 -1.20
N ASP A 35 1.08 3.83 -0.73
CA ASP A 35 1.24 4.96 0.16
C ASP A 35 1.29 4.50 1.62
N PHE A 36 2.51 4.30 2.11
CA PHE A 36 2.77 4.02 3.52
C PHE A 36 2.82 5.28 4.38
N ARG A 37 3.02 6.46 3.78
CA ARG A 37 3.22 7.69 4.54
C ARG A 37 1.91 8.35 4.93
N ARG A 38 0.87 8.20 4.11
CA ARG A 38 -0.47 8.77 4.36
C ARG A 38 -0.37 10.28 4.55
N ASN A 39 0.29 10.93 3.59
CA ASN A 39 0.63 12.35 3.67
C ASN A 39 -0.52 13.30 3.32
N GLU A 40 -1.57 12.82 2.64
CA GLU A 40 -2.73 13.64 2.31
C GLU A 40 -3.63 13.83 3.52
N LYS A 41 -3.28 14.86 4.29
CA LYS A 41 -3.97 15.25 5.50
C LYS A 41 -5.25 16.02 5.16
N ASN A 42 -6.30 15.75 5.91
CA ASN A 42 -7.60 16.42 5.85
C ASN A 42 -8.33 16.28 4.49
N ILE A 43 -7.92 15.33 3.65
CA ILE A 43 -8.60 14.99 2.40
C ILE A 43 -9.31 13.65 2.57
N TYR A 44 -10.61 13.65 2.31
CA TYR A 44 -11.41 12.43 2.35
C TYR A 44 -11.15 11.58 1.11
N GLY A 45 -10.83 10.31 1.33
CA GLY A 45 -10.68 9.31 0.29
C GLY A 45 -11.74 8.22 0.44
N ARG A 46 -12.23 7.68 -0.69
CA ARG A 46 -13.16 6.55 -0.71
C ARG A 46 -12.48 5.29 -1.22
N ILE A 47 -12.70 4.16 -0.56
CA ILE A 47 -12.25 2.84 -1.02
C ILE A 47 -13.10 2.42 -2.23
N VAL A 48 -12.44 2.19 -3.37
CA VAL A 48 -13.10 1.83 -4.63
C VAL A 48 -12.97 0.33 -4.92
N THR A 49 -11.78 -0.23 -4.74
CA THR A 49 -11.51 -1.65 -4.99
C THR A 49 -10.67 -2.25 -3.88
N ILE A 50 -10.78 -3.57 -3.72
CA ILE A 50 -9.89 -4.39 -2.90
C ILE A 50 -9.22 -5.37 -3.86
N GLU A 51 -7.90 -5.32 -3.94
CA GLU A 51 -7.11 -6.06 -4.94
C GLU A 51 -6.06 -6.95 -4.29
N TYR A 52 -5.76 -8.06 -4.94
CA TYR A 52 -4.65 -8.92 -4.58
C TYR A 52 -3.31 -8.27 -4.97
N ASP A 53 -2.28 -8.39 -4.12
CA ASP A 53 -0.91 -7.98 -4.44
C ASP A 53 0.11 -9.13 -4.31
N PRO A 54 0.59 -9.76 -5.40
CA PRO A 54 1.69 -10.73 -5.40
C PRO A 54 2.99 -10.34 -4.69
N ASN A 55 3.21 -9.08 -4.33
CA ASN A 55 4.42 -8.64 -3.63
C ASN A 55 4.32 -8.74 -2.10
N ARG A 56 3.16 -9.13 -1.56
CA ARG A 56 2.95 -9.28 -0.11
C ARG A 56 1.77 -10.22 0.18
N ASN A 57 1.59 -10.55 1.46
CA ASN A 57 0.48 -11.40 1.87
C ASN A 57 -0.84 -10.63 2.02
N ALA A 58 -0.78 -9.34 2.40
CA ALA A 58 -1.97 -8.52 2.63
C ALA A 58 -2.61 -8.01 1.32
N TYR A 59 -3.94 -7.94 1.30
CA TYR A 59 -4.70 -7.24 0.27
C TYR A 59 -4.44 -5.74 0.30
N ILE A 60 -4.74 -5.07 -0.81
CA ILE A 60 -4.61 -3.62 -0.95
C ILE A 60 -5.94 -2.99 -1.34
N CYS A 61 -6.15 -1.76 -0.91
CA CYS A 61 -7.30 -0.97 -1.32
C CYS A 61 -6.86 0.13 -2.27
N LEU A 62 -7.61 0.31 -3.37
CA LEU A 62 -7.53 1.53 -4.17
C LEU A 62 -8.41 2.60 -3.53
N ILE A 63 -7.82 3.77 -3.30
CA ILE A 63 -8.52 4.95 -2.81
C ILE A 63 -8.58 6.00 -3.90
N HIS A 64 -9.75 6.62 -4.05
CA HIS A 64 -9.92 7.87 -4.77
C HIS A 64 -10.12 9.01 -3.77
N TYR A 65 -9.27 10.02 -3.83
CA TYR A 65 -9.39 11.24 -3.03
C TYR A 65 -10.20 12.30 -3.79
N GLY A 66 -10.71 13.28 -3.06
CA GLY A 66 -11.54 14.37 -3.61
C GLY A 66 -10.81 15.29 -4.58
N ASP A 67 -9.48 15.35 -4.52
CA ASP A 67 -8.61 16.08 -5.44
C ASP A 67 -8.34 15.33 -6.76
N GLY A 68 -8.89 14.12 -6.91
CA GLY A 68 -8.68 13.25 -8.07
C GLY A 68 -7.45 12.36 -7.96
N GLU A 69 -6.64 12.50 -6.89
CA GLU A 69 -5.54 11.59 -6.65
C GLU A 69 -6.05 10.18 -6.34
N LYS A 70 -5.25 9.20 -6.77
CA LYS A 70 -5.53 7.80 -6.53
C LYS A 70 -4.32 7.15 -5.87
N LYS A 71 -4.55 6.39 -4.80
CA LYS A 71 -3.46 5.72 -4.06
C LYS A 71 -3.83 4.31 -3.64
N TYR A 72 -2.83 3.43 -3.59
CA TYR A 72 -2.98 2.13 -2.95
C TYR A 72 -2.55 2.19 -1.49
N ILE A 73 -3.32 1.53 -0.65
CA ILE A 73 -3.01 1.35 0.77
C ILE A 73 -3.12 -0.12 1.15
N LEU A 74 -2.59 -0.50 2.31
CA LEU A 74 -2.92 -1.81 2.89
C LEU A 74 -4.40 -1.86 3.25
N HIS A 75 -5.04 -2.99 2.97
CA HIS A 75 -6.41 -3.27 3.36
C HIS A 75 -6.49 -3.51 4.88
N PRO A 76 -7.13 -2.62 5.66
CA PRO A 76 -7.37 -2.88 7.07
C PRO A 76 -8.54 -3.86 7.21
N ARG A 77 -8.49 -4.70 8.25
CA ARG A 77 -9.54 -5.69 8.53
C ARG A 77 -10.92 -5.01 8.56
N GLY A 78 -11.96 -5.63 8.01
CA GLY A 78 -13.32 -5.06 8.05
C GLY A 78 -13.51 -3.72 7.29
N ALA A 79 -12.55 -3.30 6.46
CA ALA A 79 -12.86 -2.34 5.41
C ALA A 79 -13.74 -2.98 4.33
N ILE A 80 -14.72 -2.21 3.87
CA ILE A 80 -15.58 -2.57 2.77
C ILE A 80 -15.46 -1.52 1.67
N ILE A 81 -15.83 -1.91 0.46
CA ILE A 81 -15.88 -0.98 -0.67
C ILE A 81 -16.90 0.12 -0.34
N GLY A 82 -16.50 1.37 -0.56
CA GLY A 82 -17.30 2.55 -0.26
C GLY A 82 -16.97 3.24 1.06
N ASP A 83 -16.19 2.62 1.93
CA ASP A 83 -15.73 3.27 3.15
C ASP A 83 -14.91 4.52 2.87
N THR A 84 -15.07 5.50 3.74
CA THR A 84 -14.28 6.74 3.72
C THR A 84 -13.11 6.63 4.69
N ILE A 85 -11.95 7.11 4.26
CA ILE A 85 -10.71 7.14 5.02
C ILE A 85 -10.16 8.56 4.97
N VAL A 86 -9.59 9.01 6.09
CA VAL A 86 -8.95 10.32 6.18
C VAL A 86 -7.72 10.21 7.07
N SER A 87 -6.71 11.00 6.74
CA SER A 87 -5.52 11.15 7.57
C SER A 87 -5.45 12.57 8.13
N GLY A 88 -4.97 12.77 9.35
CA GLY A 88 -4.94 14.10 9.96
C GLY A 88 -4.68 14.06 11.46
N THR A 89 -4.54 15.23 12.08
CA THR A 89 -4.31 15.35 13.53
C THR A 89 -5.61 15.30 14.33
N GLU A 90 -6.67 15.93 13.83
CA GLU A 90 -7.99 15.99 14.49
C GLU A 90 -9.00 15.12 13.73
N VAL A 91 -8.68 13.83 13.63
CA VAL A 91 -9.49 12.87 12.89
C VAL A 91 -10.17 11.91 13.88
N PRO A 92 -11.43 11.51 13.65
CA PRO A 92 -12.09 10.54 14.51
C PRO A 92 -11.29 9.24 14.64
N ILE A 93 -11.15 8.75 15.88
CA ILE A 93 -10.57 7.44 16.20
C ILE A 93 -11.52 6.36 15.70
N LYS A 94 -11.38 6.03 14.42
CA LYS A 94 -12.13 5.00 13.72
C LYS A 94 -11.15 4.12 12.97
N MET A 95 -11.57 2.88 12.77
CA MET A 95 -10.83 1.95 11.93
C MET A 95 -10.59 2.57 10.56
N LYS A 96 -9.38 2.38 9.98
CA LYS A 96 -8.89 2.90 8.68
C LYS A 96 -8.31 4.31 8.70
N ASN A 97 -8.68 5.14 9.67
CA ASN A 97 -8.13 6.49 9.78
C ASN A 97 -6.70 6.47 10.30
N VAL A 98 -5.93 7.50 9.92
CA VAL A 98 -4.52 7.62 10.31
C VAL A 98 -4.32 8.94 11.02
N LEU A 99 -3.88 8.86 12.26
CA LEU A 99 -3.61 9.98 13.14
C LEU A 99 -2.21 9.83 13.75
N HIS A 100 -1.67 10.91 14.27
CA HIS A 100 -0.44 10.86 15.07
C HIS A 100 -0.72 10.10 16.37
N LEU A 101 0.29 9.37 16.88
CA LEU A 101 0.16 8.58 18.09
C LEU A 101 -0.23 9.42 19.32
N SER A 102 0.09 10.71 19.33
CA SER A 102 -0.28 11.66 20.39
C SER A 102 -1.78 11.97 20.47
N ALA A 103 -2.55 11.63 19.44
CA ALA A 103 -3.98 11.93 19.32
C ALA A 103 -4.86 10.66 19.40
N VAL A 104 -4.26 9.50 19.69
CA VAL A 104 -4.94 8.22 19.88
C VAL A 104 -5.28 8.02 21.35
#